data_AF-A0A1G6XBV5-F1
#
_entry.id   AF-A0A1G6XBV5-F1
#
_cell.length_a   1.000
_cell.length_b   1.000
_cell.length_c   1.000
_cell.angle_alpha   90.00
_cell.angle_beta   90.00
_cell.angle_gamma   90.00
#
_symmetry.space_group_name_H-M   'P 1'
#
loop_
_entity.id
_entity.type
_entity.pdbx_description
1 polymer ?
#
loop_
_entity_poly.entity_id
_entity_poly.type
_entity_poly.pdbx_seq_one_letter_code
_entity_poly.pdbx_strand_id
1 'polypeptide(L)'
;MRITCPHCGERDHREFYYKGHALALERPSPDAGEAAWDDYVHQRENPAGVTRDLWYHEGGCGAWVVVSRNTLTHEVLGTQAASEARA
;
A
#
# COMPACT_ATOMS: atom_id res chain seq x y z
N MET A 1 -13.51 -0.16 -8.38
CA MET A 1 -12.66 -1.23 -7.80
C MET A 1 -13.19 -1.58 -6.42
N ARG A 2 -13.12 -2.84 -5.99
CA ARG A 2 -13.52 -3.29 -4.65
C ARG A 2 -12.27 -3.66 -3.86
N ILE A 3 -12.15 -3.20 -2.62
CA ILE A 3 -11.03 -3.49 -1.73
C ILE A 3 -11.58 -4.20 -0.50
N THR A 4 -11.04 -5.36 -0.17
CA THR A 4 -11.41 -6.09 1.04
C THR A 4 -10.61 -5.58 2.23
N CYS A 5 -11.22 -4.74 3.05
CA CYS A 5 -10.61 -4.31 4.29
C CYS A 5 -10.57 -5.50 5.28
N PRO A 6 -9.41 -5.81 5.92
CA PRO A 6 -9.30 -6.89 6.90
C PRO A 6 -10.27 -6.79 8.09
N HIS A 7 -10.76 -5.58 8.37
CA HIS A 7 -11.69 -5.33 9.47
C HIS A 7 -13.14 -5.10 9.03
N CYS A 8 -13.36 -4.58 7.82
CA CYS A 8 -14.69 -4.13 7.36
C CYS A 8 -15.28 -4.97 6.22
N GLY A 9 -14.53 -5.97 5.74
CA GLY A 9 -14.90 -6.76 4.57
C GLY A 9 -14.76 -5.98 3.26
N GLU A 10 -15.44 -6.47 2.22
CA GLU A 10 -15.39 -5.85 0.90
C GLU A 10 -16.10 -4.49 0.87
N ARG A 11 -15.37 -3.46 0.44
CA ARG A 11 -15.85 -2.07 0.38
C ARG A 11 -15.51 -1.44 -0.97
N ASP A 12 -16.23 -0.36 -1.29
CA ASP A 12 -15.93 0.43 -2.47
C ASP A 12 -14.63 1.22 -2.27
N HIS A 13 -13.78 1.29 -3.30
CA HIS A 13 -12.50 1.99 -3.22
C HIS A 13 -12.61 3.48 -2.83
N ARG A 14 -13.78 4.14 -2.96
CA ARG A 14 -13.96 5.55 -2.59
C ARG A 14 -13.95 5.77 -1.09
N GLU A 15 -14.08 4.72 -0.29
CA GLU A 15 -13.85 4.78 1.16
C GLU A 15 -12.35 4.83 1.49
N PHE A 16 -11.46 4.62 0.52
CA PHE A 16 -10.02 4.49 0.73
C PHE A 16 -9.25 5.60 0.04
N TYR A 17 -8.21 6.07 0.71
CA TYR A 17 -7.25 7.00 0.16
C TYR A 17 -5.97 6.26 -0.27
N TYR A 18 -5.54 6.47 -1.50
CA TYR A 18 -4.29 5.91 -2.04
C TYR A 18 -3.07 6.62 -1.43
N LYS A 19 -2.11 5.86 -0.91
CA LYS A 19 -0.92 6.41 -0.22
C LYS A 19 0.40 6.09 -0.92
N GLY A 20 0.36 5.43 -2.09
CA GLY A 20 1.55 5.06 -2.85
C GLY A 20 1.93 3.60 -2.66
N HIS A 21 3.20 3.29 -2.90
CA HIS A 21 3.72 1.92 -2.85
C HIS A 21 3.89 1.41 -1.40
N ALA A 22 3.75 0.10 -1.20
CA ALA A 22 3.89 -0.55 0.11
C ALA A 22 5.30 -0.47 0.72
N LEU A 23 6.33 -0.15 -0.07
CA LEU A 23 7.71 0.12 0.41
C LEU A 23 7.75 1.19 1.52
N ALA A 24 6.75 2.08 1.61
CA ALA A 24 6.63 3.03 2.71
C ALA A 24 6.58 2.37 4.12
N LEU A 25 6.28 1.07 4.22
CA LEU A 25 6.32 0.31 5.47
C LEU A 25 7.76 -0.08 5.89
N GLU A 26 8.71 0.01 4.96
CA GLU A 26 10.11 -0.40 5.12
C GLU A 26 11.03 0.82 5.32
N ARG A 27 10.57 1.77 6.14
CA ARG A 27 11.35 2.97 6.46
C ARG A 27 12.72 2.58 7.04
N PRO A 28 13.83 3.11 6.50
CA PRO A 28 15.16 2.84 7.00
C PRO A 28 15.36 3.39 8.42
N SER A 29 16.38 2.87 9.10
CA SER A 29 16.82 3.39 10.38
C SER A 29 17.26 4.86 10.25
N PRO A 30 17.07 5.73 11.26
CA PRO A 30 17.51 7.12 11.22
C PRO A 30 18.99 7.30 10.85
N ASP A 31 19.85 6.33 11.16
CA ASP A 31 21.29 6.31 10.93
C ASP A 31 21.73 5.52 9.67
N ALA A 32 20.79 5.09 8.81
CA ALA A 32 21.07 4.28 7.61
C ALA A 32 21.91 4.98 6.51
N GLY A 33 22.25 6.25 6.70
CA GLY A 33 23.04 7.05 5.76
C GLY A 33 22.22 7.64 4.61
N GLU A 34 22.83 8.60 3.91
CA GLU A 34 22.15 9.41 2.89
C GLU A 34 21.63 8.59 1.72
N ALA A 35 22.42 7.64 1.20
CA ALA A 35 22.03 6.84 0.04
C ALA A 35 20.76 6.00 0.29
N ALA A 36 20.63 5.41 1.49
CA ALA A 36 19.44 4.63 1.85
C ALA A 36 18.21 5.53 2.02
N TRP A 37 18.39 6.73 2.56
CA TRP A 37 17.30 7.72 2.68
C TRP A 37 16.89 8.30 1.33
N ASP A 38 17.84 8.58 0.43
CA ASP A 38 17.55 9.08 -0.92
C ASP A 38 16.70 8.08 -1.71
N ASP A 39 17.11 6.81 -1.72
CA ASP A 39 16.35 5.73 -2.36
C ASP A 39 14.95 5.59 -1.73
N TYR A 40 14.87 5.53 -0.39
CA TYR A 40 13.59 5.41 0.32
C TYR A 40 12.66 6.61 0.12
N VAL A 41 13.15 7.83 -0.04
CA VAL A 41 12.30 9.01 -0.22
C VAL A 41 11.84 9.16 -1.67
N HIS A 42 12.72 8.89 -2.63
CA HIS A 42 12.50 9.27 -4.03
C HIS A 42 12.16 8.10 -4.97
N GLN A 43 12.65 6.88 -4.70
CA GLN A 43 12.54 5.77 -5.66
C GLN A 43 11.38 4.84 -5.32
N ARG A 44 10.56 4.51 -6.32
CA ARG A 44 9.49 3.51 -6.22
C ARG A 44 9.42 2.72 -7.52
N GLU A 45 9.16 1.42 -7.40
CA GLU A 45 8.77 0.64 -8.58
C GLU A 45 7.43 1.17 -9.13
N ASN A 46 7.34 1.32 -10.45
CA ASN A 46 6.12 1.74 -11.14
C ASN A 46 5.81 0.81 -12.32
N PRO A 47 5.52 -0.47 -12.06
CA PRO A 47 5.25 -1.43 -13.12
C PRO A 47 3.89 -1.16 -13.77
N ALA A 48 3.83 -1.33 -15.10
CA ALA A 48 2.59 -1.52 -15.83
C ALA A 48 2.13 -2.97 -15.62
N GLY A 49 1.42 -3.23 -14.52
CA GLY A 49 1.07 -4.59 -14.10
C GLY A 49 0.80 -4.69 -12.61
N VAL A 50 1.19 -5.81 -12.01
CA VAL A 50 0.95 -6.07 -10.58
C VAL A 50 1.85 -5.20 -9.71
N THR A 51 1.26 -4.50 -8.73
CA THR A 51 1.94 -3.68 -7.73
C THR A 51 1.36 -3.96 -6.34
N ARG A 52 2.14 -3.67 -5.30
CA ARG A 52 1.69 -3.64 -3.90
C ARG A 52 1.56 -2.20 -3.45
N ASP A 53 0.33 -1.78 -3.25
CA ASP A 53 0.00 -0.41 -2.92
C ASP A 53 -0.46 -0.29 -1.47
N LEU A 54 -0.13 0.82 -0.83
CA LEU A 54 -0.60 1.19 0.49
C LEU A 54 -1.84 2.08 0.37
N TRP A 55 -2.91 1.71 1.06
CA TRP A 55 -4.19 2.42 1.10
C TRP A 55 -4.61 2.68 2.55
N TYR A 56 -5.35 3.76 2.79
CA TYR A 56 -5.89 4.13 4.10
C TYR A 56 -7.42 4.14 4.06
N HIS A 57 -8.08 3.38 4.93
CA HIS A 57 -9.55 3.25 4.96
C HIS A 57 -10.21 4.45 5.66
N GLU A 58 -10.06 5.64 5.07
CA GLU A 58 -10.49 6.93 5.59
C GLU A 58 -12.01 7.02 5.86
N GLY A 59 -12.82 6.50 4.95
CA GLY A 59 -14.28 6.47 5.08
C GLY A 59 -14.82 5.35 5.97
N GLY A 60 -13.95 4.60 6.65
CA GLY A 60 -14.30 3.42 7.44
C GLY A 60 -13.49 3.33 8.73
N CYS A 61 -12.76 2.23 8.90
CA CYS A 61 -12.09 1.90 10.17
C CYS A 61 -10.79 2.67 10.44
N GLY A 62 -10.28 3.46 9.50
CA GLY A 62 -8.99 4.13 9.64
C GLY A 62 -7.78 3.18 9.63
N ALA A 63 -7.95 1.94 9.16
CA ALA A 63 -6.84 1.01 9.03
C ALA A 63 -6.01 1.29 7.77
N TRP A 64 -4.72 0.97 7.85
CA TRP A 64 -3.83 0.91 6.71
C TRP A 64 -3.85 -0.49 6.10
N VAL A 65 -4.04 -0.57 4.80
CA VAL A 65 -4.22 -1.82 4.06
C VAL A 65 -3.24 -1.86 2.89
N VAL A 66 -2.50 -2.95 2.76
CA VAL A 66 -1.73 -3.23 1.55
C VAL A 66 -2.62 -3.95 0.57
N VAL A 67 -2.71 -3.44 -0.66
CA VAL A 67 -3.54 -3.94 -1.75
C VAL A 67 -2.63 -4.37 -2.89
N SER A 68 -2.61 -5.67 -3.18
CA SER A 68 -1.98 -6.20 -4.39
C SER A 68 -2.97 -6.06 -5.54
N ARG A 69 -2.64 -5.25 -6.55
CA ARG A 69 -3.52 -5.02 -7.70
C ARG A 69 -2.77 -4.95 -9.01
N ASN A 70 -3.46 -5.22 -10.11
CA ASN A 70 -2.96 -4.95 -11.45
C ASN A 70 -3.35 -3.53 -11.89
N THR A 71 -2.38 -2.68 -12.18
CA THR A 71 -2.61 -1.27 -12.58
C THR A 71 -3.21 -1.11 -13.98
N LEU A 72 -3.15 -2.13 -14.82
CA LEU A 72 -3.74 -2.13 -16.16
C LEU A 72 -5.22 -2.52 -16.15
N THR A 73 -5.61 -3.47 -15.31
CA THR A 73 -6.98 -4.03 -15.29
C THR A 73 -7.81 -3.57 -14.09
N HIS A 74 -7.17 -2.99 -13.07
CA HIS A 74 -7.75 -2.69 -11.76
C HIS A 74 -8.26 -3.91 -10.98
N GLU A 75 -7.85 -5.11 -11.37
CA GLU A 75 -8.09 -6.33 -10.59
C GLU A 75 -7.34 -6.25 -9.26
N VAL A 76 -8.06 -6.51 -8.17
CA VAL A 76 -7.48 -6.65 -6.83
C VAL A 76 -7.23 -8.13 -6.58
N LEU A 77 -5.95 -8.50 -6.44
CA LEU A 77 -5.50 -9.87 -6.26
C LEU A 77 -5.48 -10.29 -4.80
N GLY A 78 -5.39 -9.32 -3.89
CA GLY A 78 -5.39 -9.59 -2.45
C GLY A 78 -5.22 -8.33 -1.62
N THR A 79 -5.58 -8.44 -0.34
CA THR A 79 -5.45 -7.39 0.64
C THR A 79 -4.96 -7.96 1.96
N GLN A 80 -4.21 -7.16 2.71
CA GLN A 80 -3.70 -7.53 4.03
C GLN A 80 -3.53 -6.29 4.91
N ALA A 81 -3.62 -6.47 6.23
CA ALA A 81 -3.37 -5.37 7.15
C ALA A 81 -1.90 -4.92 7.03
N ALA A 82 -1.64 -3.61 7.07
CA ALA A 82 -0.28 -3.11 6.92
C ALA A 82 0.67 -3.64 8.02
N SER A 83 0.15 -3.94 9.21
CA SER A 83 0.89 -4.55 10.32
C SER A 83 1.38 -5.96 10.03
N GLU A 84 0.66 -6.72 9.19
CA GLU A 84 1.00 -8.08 8.78
C GLU A 84 1.82 -8.11 7.48
N ALA A 85 1.91 -6.97 6.80
CA ALA A 85 2.58 -6.80 5.52
C ALA A 85 4.05 -6.43 5.62
N ARG A 86 4.49 -6.00 6.81
CA ARG A 86 5.84 -5.54 7.09
C ARG A 86 6.76 -6.75 7.24
N ALA A 87 7.88 -6.75 6.52
CA ALA A 87 8.96 -7.72 6.67
C ALA A 87 9.77 -7.46 7.96
#